data_AF-A0A3D4VQS7-F1
#
_entry.id   AF-A0A3D4VQS7-F1
#
_cell.length_a   1.000
_cell.length_b   1.000
_cell.length_c   1.000
_cell.angle_alpha   90.00
_cell.angle_beta   90.00
_cell.angle_gamma   90.00
#
_symmetry.space_group_name_H-M   'P 1'
#
loop_
_entity.id
_entity.type
_entity.pdbx_description
1 polymer ?
#
loop_
_entity_poly.entity_id
_entity_poly.type
_entity_poly.pdbx_seq_one_letter_code
_entity_poly.pdbx_strand_id
1 'polypeptide(L)'
;MKSERGKHTIMDGFTRFLEEKFLPIAATLSQNRYLTSLRDGLVLSLPIMIVGSMVIVVAELPLDAYQNFMVSVFGENWKWWNWPVINASTMGIVALIAVIGVAYALAKSHDKTPLPASAMALSGYFILLHQLPDGGYGTTYFAARGLFTAMVVAIITAEVYNFVINKKLVITLPEQVPPAISAQFTALVPAAFTTLLWVVVRFIFMQTSYLTFNDFIFQVLQTPLTAVGTGAIGTFVAVFLNSAFWFVGIHGAQIVGSVMNPIWQAATQMNLQAYQAGTDLPYIVTAEFISNLIYLGGSGATLSLTFIMAFLAKSKQIQYIGRLSIA
;
A
#
# COMPACT_ATOMS: atom_id res chain seq x y z
N MET A 1 -16.58 -36.64 -36.78
CA MET A 1 -16.57 -37.39 -35.51
C MET A 1 -15.25 -37.34 -34.70
N LYS A 2 -14.04 -37.32 -35.29
CA LYS A 2 -12.78 -37.17 -34.49
C LYS A 2 -12.53 -35.76 -33.92
N SER A 3 -13.12 -34.72 -34.52
CA SER A 3 -12.95 -33.30 -34.12
C SER A 3 -13.74 -32.90 -32.86
N GLU A 4 -14.86 -33.57 -32.56
CA GLU A 4 -15.71 -33.22 -31.40
C GLU A 4 -15.25 -33.88 -30.08
N ARG A 5 -14.66 -35.09 -30.14
CA ARG A 5 -14.13 -35.77 -28.93
C ARG A 5 -12.91 -35.08 -28.31
N GLY A 6 -12.08 -34.42 -29.12
CA GLY A 6 -10.90 -33.67 -28.63
C GLY A 6 -11.25 -32.34 -27.95
N LYS A 7 -12.39 -31.73 -28.30
CA LYS A 7 -12.86 -30.48 -27.68
C LYS A 7 -13.42 -30.69 -26.27
N HIS A 8 -14.12 -31.80 -26.04
CA HIS A 8 -14.60 -32.16 -24.70
C HIS A 8 -13.46 -32.40 -23.71
N THR A 9 -12.43 -33.15 -24.10
CA THR A 9 -11.30 -33.49 -23.21
C THR A 9 -10.44 -32.27 -22.81
N ILE A 10 -10.29 -31.28 -23.70
CA ILE A 10 -9.58 -30.03 -23.38
C ILE A 10 -10.43 -29.12 -22.48
N MET A 11 -11.73 -29.01 -22.74
CA MET A 11 -12.65 -28.23 -21.89
C MET A 11 -12.72 -28.82 -20.48
N ASP A 12 -12.81 -30.15 -20.36
CA ASP A 12 -12.83 -30.86 -19.08
C ASP A 12 -11.50 -30.69 -18.33
N GLY A 13 -10.36 -30.72 -19.05
CA GLY A 13 -9.04 -30.48 -18.47
C GLY A 13 -8.84 -29.02 -18.01
N PHE A 14 -9.35 -28.05 -18.75
CA PHE A 14 -9.29 -26.63 -18.40
C PHE A 14 -10.18 -26.32 -17.18
N THR A 15 -11.43 -26.78 -17.17
CA THR A 15 -12.34 -26.65 -16.02
C THR A 15 -11.73 -27.29 -14.79
N ARG A 16 -11.19 -28.49 -14.92
CA ARG A 16 -10.50 -29.18 -13.82
C ARG A 16 -9.27 -28.41 -13.33
N PHE A 17 -8.47 -27.81 -14.21
CA PHE A 17 -7.36 -26.95 -13.80
C PHE A 17 -7.85 -25.71 -13.03
N LEU A 18 -8.93 -25.07 -13.50
CA LEU A 18 -9.51 -23.92 -12.82
C LEU A 18 -9.99 -24.30 -11.41
N GLU A 19 -10.75 -25.39 -11.29
CA GLU A 19 -11.34 -25.83 -10.02
C GLU A 19 -10.31 -26.41 -9.04
N GLU A 20 -9.39 -27.26 -9.50
CA GLU A 20 -8.45 -27.96 -8.62
C GLU A 20 -7.19 -27.14 -8.30
N LYS A 21 -6.81 -26.17 -9.14
CA LYS A 21 -5.56 -25.40 -8.96
C LYS A 21 -5.78 -23.90 -8.85
N PHE A 22 -6.45 -23.29 -9.83
CA PHE A 22 -6.50 -21.83 -9.91
C PHE A 22 -7.35 -21.22 -8.78
N LEU A 23 -8.57 -21.72 -8.57
CA LEU A 23 -9.47 -21.22 -7.52
C LEU A 23 -8.90 -21.40 -6.09
N PRO A 24 -8.32 -22.56 -5.70
CA PRO A 24 -7.74 -22.72 -4.38
C PRO A 24 -6.55 -21.78 -4.12
N ILE A 25 -5.69 -21.58 -5.13
CA ILE A 25 -4.55 -20.64 -5.02
C ILE A 25 -5.08 -19.22 -4.84
N ALA A 26 -6.03 -18.79 -5.68
CA ALA A 26 -6.64 -17.47 -5.59
C ALA A 26 -7.29 -17.22 -4.22
N ALA A 27 -8.05 -18.19 -3.71
CA ALA A 27 -8.67 -18.11 -2.39
C ALA A 27 -7.62 -18.02 -1.28
N THR A 28 -6.54 -18.82 -1.35
CA THR A 28 -5.46 -18.81 -0.35
C THR A 28 -4.73 -17.47 -0.33
N LEU A 29 -4.41 -16.90 -1.51
CA LEU A 29 -3.80 -15.56 -1.61
C LEU A 29 -4.75 -14.49 -1.08
N SER A 30 -6.03 -14.55 -1.44
CA SER A 30 -7.04 -13.57 -0.99
C SER A 30 -7.28 -13.60 0.52
N GLN A 31 -7.09 -14.75 1.16
CA GLN A 31 -7.29 -14.95 2.61
C GLN A 31 -5.97 -14.88 3.39
N ASN A 32 -4.83 -14.66 2.74
CA ASN A 32 -3.55 -14.56 3.41
C ASN A 32 -3.52 -13.32 4.31
N ARG A 33 -3.47 -13.54 5.62
CA ARG A 33 -3.52 -12.47 6.63
C ARG A 33 -2.45 -11.39 6.47
N TYR A 34 -1.25 -11.75 5.98
CA TYR A 34 -0.16 -10.79 5.80
C TYR A 34 -0.43 -9.88 4.62
N LEU A 35 -0.85 -10.47 3.49
CA LEU A 35 -1.20 -9.71 2.28
C LEU A 35 -2.41 -8.82 2.51
N THR A 36 -3.45 -9.32 3.20
CA THR A 36 -4.61 -8.51 3.55
C THR A 36 -4.25 -7.38 4.52
N SER A 37 -3.39 -7.64 5.51
CA SER A 37 -2.96 -6.60 6.46
C SER A 37 -2.07 -5.54 5.82
N LEU A 38 -1.20 -5.92 4.88
CA LEU A 38 -0.42 -4.98 4.06
C LEU A 38 -1.34 -4.07 3.25
N ARG A 39 -2.30 -4.67 2.54
CA ARG A 39 -3.30 -3.93 1.76
C ARG A 39 -4.10 -2.98 2.65
N ASP A 40 -4.74 -3.50 3.68
CA ASP A 40 -5.66 -2.73 4.53
C ASP A 40 -4.91 -1.65 5.32
N GLY A 41 -3.67 -1.91 5.70
CA GLY A 41 -2.80 -0.94 6.35
C GLY A 41 -2.38 0.22 5.42
N LEU A 42 -2.08 -0.06 4.15
CA LEU A 42 -1.76 0.98 3.16
C LEU A 42 -3.00 1.77 2.73
N VAL A 43 -4.20 1.18 2.79
CA VAL A 43 -5.45 1.90 2.50
C VAL A 43 -5.66 3.08 3.46
N LEU A 44 -5.10 3.01 4.68
CA LEU A 44 -5.16 4.11 5.65
C LEU A 44 -4.56 5.42 5.12
N SER A 45 -3.54 5.37 4.24
CA SER A 45 -2.91 6.58 3.70
C SER A 45 -3.69 7.20 2.54
N LEU A 46 -4.58 6.46 1.87
CA LEU A 46 -5.22 6.90 0.64
C LEU A 46 -6.03 8.20 0.81
N PRO A 47 -6.93 8.36 1.80
CA PRO A 47 -7.70 9.59 1.93
C PRO A 47 -6.81 10.82 2.17
N ILE A 48 -5.76 10.66 2.99
CA ILE A 48 -4.80 11.72 3.32
C ILE A 48 -4.02 12.12 2.07
N MET A 49 -3.57 11.14 1.28
CA MET A 49 -2.86 11.37 0.03
C MET A 49 -3.73 12.06 -1.01
N ILE A 50 -4.99 11.63 -1.17
CA ILE A 50 -5.94 12.22 -2.13
C ILE A 50 -6.21 13.68 -1.78
N VAL A 51 -6.51 13.98 -0.51
CA VAL A 51 -6.74 15.36 -0.06
C VAL A 51 -5.48 16.22 -0.24
N GLY A 52 -4.32 15.70 0.16
CA GLY A 52 -3.03 16.38 -0.04
C GLY A 52 -2.74 16.69 -1.51
N SER A 53 -2.93 15.72 -2.42
CA SER A 53 -2.73 15.93 -3.84
C SER A 53 -3.70 16.94 -4.45
N MET A 54 -4.98 16.90 -4.07
CA MET A 54 -5.96 17.84 -4.60
C MET A 54 -5.62 19.28 -4.21
N VAL A 55 -5.25 19.50 -2.95
CA VAL A 55 -4.83 20.80 -2.45
C VAL A 55 -3.58 21.31 -3.20
N ILE A 56 -2.62 20.42 -3.48
CA ILE A 56 -1.44 20.76 -4.28
C ILE A 56 -1.81 21.15 -5.70
N VAL A 57 -2.66 20.37 -6.36
CA VAL A 57 -3.09 20.62 -7.75
C VAL A 57 -3.84 21.94 -7.87
N VAL A 58 -4.71 22.28 -6.91
CA VAL A 58 -5.42 23.56 -6.91
C VAL A 58 -4.44 24.73 -6.82
N ALA A 59 -3.44 24.63 -5.94
CA ALA A 59 -2.43 25.68 -5.81
C ALA A 59 -1.51 25.80 -7.05
N GLU A 60 -1.17 24.67 -7.67
CA GLU A 60 -0.31 24.60 -8.86
C GLU A 60 -1.10 24.64 -10.19
N LEU A 61 -2.36 25.07 -10.18
CA LEU A 61 -3.17 25.13 -11.38
C LEU A 61 -2.47 25.99 -12.45
N PRO A 62 -2.12 25.43 -13.63
CA PRO A 62 -1.25 26.08 -14.62
C PRO A 62 -2.05 27.05 -15.49
N LEU A 63 -2.73 28.01 -14.85
CA LEU A 63 -3.50 29.07 -15.48
C LEU A 63 -2.94 30.43 -15.04
N ASP A 64 -2.32 31.17 -15.96
CA ASP A 64 -1.70 32.46 -15.66
C ASP A 64 -2.68 33.44 -15.01
N ALA A 65 -3.93 33.48 -15.48
CA ALA A 65 -4.98 34.33 -14.90
C ALA A 65 -5.26 33.98 -13.42
N TYR A 66 -5.26 32.69 -13.08
CA TYR A 66 -5.44 32.22 -11.71
C TYR A 66 -4.22 32.59 -10.85
N GLN A 67 -3.00 32.32 -11.34
CA GLN A 67 -1.77 32.62 -10.60
C GLN A 67 -1.62 34.12 -10.34
N ASN A 68 -1.86 34.96 -11.35
CA ASN A 68 -1.80 36.42 -11.23
C ASN A 68 -2.88 36.97 -10.28
N PHE A 69 -4.10 36.43 -10.34
CA PHE A 69 -5.16 36.77 -9.40
C PHE A 69 -4.76 36.44 -7.96
N MET A 70 -4.28 35.23 -7.70
CA MET A 70 -3.86 34.81 -6.35
C MET A 70 -2.71 35.66 -5.81
N VAL A 71 -1.71 36.00 -6.65
CA VAL A 71 -0.62 36.91 -6.28
C VAL A 71 -1.15 38.32 -5.96
N SER A 72 -2.11 38.84 -6.73
CA SER A 72 -2.68 40.17 -6.48
C SER A 72 -3.45 40.28 -5.17
N VAL A 73 -4.07 39.18 -4.71
CA VAL A 73 -4.89 39.15 -3.49
C VAL A 73 -4.06 38.79 -2.26
N PHE A 74 -3.14 37.83 -2.38
CA PHE A 74 -2.43 37.22 -1.24
C PHE A 74 -0.92 37.47 -1.23
N GLY A 75 -0.35 38.08 -2.27
CA GLY A 75 1.08 38.36 -2.43
C GLY A 75 1.86 37.24 -3.10
N GLU A 76 3.13 37.52 -3.44
CA GLU A 76 4.00 36.59 -4.21
C GLU A 76 4.23 35.24 -3.51
N ASN A 77 4.25 35.22 -2.17
CA ASN A 77 4.54 34.03 -1.39
C ASN A 77 3.29 33.24 -0.97
N TRP A 78 2.14 33.40 -1.64
CA TRP A 78 0.87 32.79 -1.22
C TRP A 78 0.90 31.25 -1.19
N LYS A 79 1.83 30.60 -1.90
CA LYS A 79 2.00 29.14 -1.97
C LYS A 79 2.91 28.54 -0.88
N TRP A 80 3.34 29.32 0.12
CA TRP A 80 4.25 28.84 1.18
C TRP A 80 3.77 27.57 1.90
N TRP A 81 2.45 27.36 1.99
CA TRP A 81 1.83 26.20 2.63
C TRP A 81 1.73 24.97 1.71
N ASN A 82 2.01 25.11 0.42
CA ASN A 82 1.73 24.05 -0.55
C ASN A 82 2.74 22.87 -0.46
N TRP A 83 3.84 22.96 -1.20
CA TRP A 83 4.90 21.94 -1.17
C TRP A 83 5.57 21.79 0.20
N PRO A 84 5.95 22.87 0.91
CA PRO A 84 6.67 22.73 2.18
C PRO A 84 5.82 22.16 3.32
N VAL A 85 4.49 22.36 3.31
CA VAL A 85 3.63 21.99 4.44
C VAL A 85 2.66 20.87 4.07
N ILE A 86 1.80 21.05 3.07
CA ILE A 86 0.79 20.04 2.70
C ILE A 86 1.46 18.78 2.17
N ASN A 87 2.41 18.88 1.23
CA ASN A 87 3.07 17.67 0.71
C ASN A 87 3.83 16.93 1.81
N ALA A 88 4.65 17.65 2.59
CA ALA A 88 5.43 17.07 3.68
C ALA A 88 4.57 16.38 4.73
N SER A 89 3.36 16.91 5.00
CA SER A 89 2.45 16.39 6.04
C SER A 89 1.45 15.35 5.53
N THR A 90 1.43 15.05 4.23
CA THR A 90 0.51 14.07 3.63
C THR A 90 1.29 12.94 2.95
N MET A 91 1.89 13.23 1.80
CA MET A 91 2.71 12.28 1.05
C MET A 91 4.06 12.03 1.73
N GLY A 92 4.63 13.06 2.35
CA GLY A 92 5.92 13.00 3.05
C GLY A 92 5.96 12.09 4.27
N ILE A 93 4.81 11.62 4.77
CA ILE A 93 4.68 10.74 5.95
C ILE A 93 4.08 9.37 5.63
N VAL A 94 3.98 8.98 4.36
CA VAL A 94 3.30 7.73 3.95
C VAL A 94 3.89 6.47 4.60
N ALA A 95 5.21 6.40 4.83
CA ALA A 95 5.83 5.27 5.53
C ALA A 95 5.41 5.21 7.01
N LEU A 96 5.24 6.37 7.66
CA LEU A 96 4.76 6.44 9.04
C LEU A 96 3.30 6.00 9.16
N ILE A 97 2.46 6.38 8.19
CA ILE A 97 1.07 5.91 8.12
C ILE A 97 1.05 4.40 7.86
N ALA A 98 1.91 3.90 6.96
CA ALA A 98 2.01 2.48 6.64
C ALA A 98 2.43 1.62 7.84
N VAL A 99 3.46 2.02 8.61
CA VAL A 99 3.90 1.22 9.76
C VAL A 99 2.78 1.09 10.82
N ILE A 100 2.03 2.18 11.05
CA ILE A 100 0.89 2.19 11.97
C ILE A 100 -0.24 1.32 11.43
N GLY A 101 -0.64 1.56 10.18
CA GLY A 101 -1.78 0.90 9.54
C GLY A 101 -1.60 -0.60 9.36
N VAL A 102 -0.42 -1.04 8.92
CA VAL A 102 -0.14 -2.47 8.72
C VAL A 102 -0.07 -3.20 10.05
N ALA A 103 0.58 -2.62 11.06
CA ALA A 103 0.63 -3.22 12.39
C ALA A 103 -0.77 -3.29 13.04
N TYR A 104 -1.58 -2.26 12.83
CA TYR A 104 -2.97 -2.22 13.26
C TYR A 104 -3.78 -3.36 12.63
N ALA A 105 -3.73 -3.45 11.30
CA ALA A 105 -4.47 -4.46 10.54
C ALA A 105 -4.05 -5.88 10.92
N LEU A 106 -2.74 -6.12 11.07
CA LEU A 106 -2.23 -7.44 11.42
C LEU A 106 -2.58 -7.84 12.85
N ALA A 107 -2.42 -6.95 13.84
CA ALA A 107 -2.84 -7.23 15.22
C ALA A 107 -4.36 -7.51 15.31
N LYS A 108 -5.17 -6.74 14.56
CA LYS A 108 -6.62 -6.97 14.46
C LYS A 108 -6.94 -8.34 13.83
N SER A 109 -6.19 -8.76 12.82
CA SER A 109 -6.38 -10.08 12.18
C SER A 109 -6.05 -11.27 13.10
N HIS A 110 -5.36 -11.01 14.22
CA HIS A 110 -5.05 -11.98 15.28
C HIS A 110 -5.97 -11.81 16.51
N ASP A 111 -7.08 -11.08 16.36
CA ASP A 111 -8.04 -10.77 17.43
C ASP A 111 -7.40 -10.11 18.67
N LYS A 112 -6.35 -9.30 18.46
CA LYS A 112 -5.65 -8.57 19.52
C LYS A 112 -5.99 -7.09 19.48
N THR A 113 -5.83 -6.41 20.62
CA THR A 113 -5.93 -4.95 20.70
C THR A 113 -4.88 -4.31 19.78
N PRO A 114 -5.28 -3.56 18.75
CA PRO A 114 -4.32 -3.16 17.70
C PRO A 114 -3.42 -1.98 18.07
N LEU A 115 -3.93 -1.00 18.83
CA LEU A 115 -3.24 0.27 19.08
C LEU A 115 -1.86 0.10 19.75
N PRO A 116 -1.67 -0.79 20.75
CA PRO A 116 -0.34 -1.06 21.30
C PRO A 116 0.65 -1.59 20.25
N ALA A 117 0.22 -2.50 19.36
CA ALA A 117 1.07 -3.03 18.31
C ALA A 117 1.52 -1.93 17.33
N SER A 118 0.61 -1.02 16.95
CA SER A 118 0.94 0.14 16.11
C SER A 118 1.94 1.08 16.78
N ALA A 119 1.77 1.37 18.07
CA ALA A 119 2.68 2.23 18.81
C ALA A 119 4.08 1.61 18.94
N MET A 120 4.15 0.30 19.20
CA MET A 120 5.41 -0.45 19.23
C MET A 120 6.08 -0.47 17.85
N ALA A 121 5.32 -0.66 16.78
CA ALA A 121 5.86 -0.70 15.43
C ALA A 121 6.41 0.67 15.01
N LEU A 122 5.70 1.75 15.35
CA LEU A 122 6.19 3.12 15.15
C LEU A 122 7.48 3.35 15.93
N SER A 123 7.52 3.00 17.22
CA SER A 123 8.73 3.12 18.04
C SER A 123 9.90 2.30 17.46
N GLY A 124 9.64 1.06 17.07
CA GLY A 124 10.60 0.18 16.38
C GLY A 124 11.15 0.78 15.10
N TYR A 125 10.29 1.44 14.31
CA TYR A 125 10.69 2.13 13.10
C TYR A 125 11.68 3.26 13.41
N PHE A 126 11.37 4.10 14.40
CA PHE A 126 12.24 5.19 14.85
C PHE A 126 13.55 4.70 15.46
N ILE A 127 13.55 3.56 16.16
CA ILE A 127 14.78 2.92 16.65
C ILE A 127 15.74 2.63 15.49
N LEU A 128 15.23 2.27 14.31
CA LEU A 128 16.04 1.95 13.12
C LEU A 128 16.49 3.18 12.32
N LEU A 129 16.04 4.38 12.67
CA LEU A 129 16.45 5.62 12.01
C LEU A 129 17.72 6.19 12.65
N HIS A 130 18.55 6.83 11.81
CA HIS A 130 19.65 7.66 12.28
C HIS A 130 19.14 9.06 12.61
N GLN A 131 19.49 9.54 13.80
CA GLN A 131 19.28 10.93 14.16
C GLN A 131 20.31 11.79 13.46
N LEU A 132 19.90 12.95 12.94
CA LEU A 132 20.80 13.90 12.31
C LEU A 132 21.66 14.61 13.37
N PRO A 133 22.85 15.15 13.01
CA PRO A 133 23.74 15.81 13.97
C PRO A 133 23.13 17.00 14.73
N ASP A 134 22.18 17.69 14.10
CA ASP A 134 21.42 18.83 14.62
C ASP A 134 20.10 18.44 15.30
N GLY A 135 19.82 17.13 15.41
CA GLY A 135 18.58 16.58 15.93
C GLY A 135 17.57 16.24 14.83
N GLY A 136 16.50 15.54 15.21
CA GLY A 136 15.50 15.06 14.25
C GLY A 136 15.99 13.92 13.35
N TYR A 137 15.21 13.64 12.30
CA TYR A 137 15.41 12.50 11.41
C TYR A 137 15.25 12.93 9.94
N GLY A 138 15.92 12.22 9.04
CA GLY A 138 15.77 12.44 7.60
C GLY A 138 14.35 12.14 7.12
N THR A 139 13.63 13.17 6.66
CA THR A 139 12.23 13.05 6.19
C THR A 139 12.07 12.13 4.99
N THR A 140 13.15 11.87 4.24
CA THR A 140 13.15 10.88 3.14
C THR A 140 12.74 9.48 3.60
N TYR A 141 13.06 9.12 4.85
CA TYR A 141 12.65 7.85 5.46
C TYR A 141 11.20 7.88 5.96
N PHE A 142 10.52 9.03 5.99
CA PHE A 142 9.08 9.08 6.28
C PHE A 142 8.23 8.87 5.01
N ALA A 143 8.86 8.96 3.83
CA ALA A 143 8.25 8.86 2.52
C ALA A 143 8.69 7.57 1.77
N ALA A 144 8.96 7.68 0.46
CA ALA A 144 9.25 6.56 -0.46
C ALA A 144 10.31 5.58 0.08
N ARG A 145 11.42 6.11 0.58
CA ARG A 145 12.61 5.30 0.96
C ARG A 145 12.36 4.43 2.18
N GLY A 146 11.39 4.79 3.01
CA GLY A 146 11.04 4.08 4.23
C GLY A 146 9.88 3.08 4.09
N LEU A 147 9.15 3.11 2.97
CA LEU A 147 7.86 2.43 2.86
C LEU A 147 7.96 0.91 3.05
N PHE A 148 8.93 0.24 2.41
CA PHE A 148 9.09 -1.21 2.60
C PHE A 148 9.61 -1.57 3.98
N THR A 149 10.50 -0.77 4.54
CA THR A 149 10.97 -0.98 5.91
C THR A 149 9.82 -0.85 6.90
N ALA A 150 8.97 0.16 6.74
CA ALA A 150 7.77 0.35 7.55
C ALA A 150 6.86 -0.89 7.54
N MET A 151 6.64 -1.49 6.37
CA MET A 151 5.86 -2.73 6.23
C MET A 151 6.50 -3.91 6.95
N VAL A 152 7.81 -4.12 6.79
CA VAL A 152 8.56 -5.21 7.45
C VAL A 152 8.54 -5.03 8.96
N VAL A 153 8.81 -3.82 9.44
CA VAL A 153 8.78 -3.47 10.87
C VAL A 153 7.39 -3.69 11.46
N ALA A 154 6.34 -3.27 10.75
CA ALA A 154 4.96 -3.48 11.17
C ALA A 154 4.62 -4.96 11.32
N ILE A 155 4.96 -5.78 10.32
CA ILE A 155 4.67 -7.21 10.34
C ILE A 155 5.40 -7.89 11.51
N ILE A 156 6.71 -7.70 11.61
CA ILE A 156 7.53 -8.36 12.62
C ILE A 156 7.10 -7.92 14.02
N THR A 157 6.85 -6.62 14.22
CA THR A 157 6.43 -6.09 15.52
C THR A 157 5.08 -6.65 15.95
N ALA A 158 4.09 -6.67 15.04
CA ALA A 158 2.78 -7.22 15.34
C ALA A 158 2.85 -8.73 15.63
N GLU A 159 3.67 -9.50 14.92
CA GLU A 159 3.86 -10.93 15.22
C GLU A 159 4.52 -11.18 16.57
N VAL A 160 5.55 -10.41 16.93
CA VAL A 160 6.17 -10.49 18.27
C VAL A 160 5.14 -10.12 19.34
N TYR A 161 4.36 -9.06 19.13
CA TYR A 161 3.28 -8.66 20.02
C TYR A 161 2.25 -9.79 20.23
N ASN A 162 1.77 -10.38 19.13
CA ASN A 162 0.81 -11.47 19.16
C ASN A 162 1.39 -12.71 19.86
N PHE A 163 2.65 -13.06 19.58
CA PHE A 163 3.33 -14.18 20.19
C PHE A 163 3.43 -14.03 21.71
N VAL A 164 3.90 -12.88 22.19
CA VAL A 164 4.07 -12.61 23.64
C VAL A 164 2.71 -12.69 24.36
N ILE A 165 1.67 -12.10 23.78
CA ILE A 165 0.30 -12.18 24.33
C ILE A 165 -0.21 -13.62 24.34
N ASN A 166 -0.06 -14.37 23.25
CA ASN A 166 -0.52 -15.75 23.16
C ASN A 166 0.21 -16.68 24.16
N LYS A 167 1.47 -16.38 24.47
CA LYS A 167 2.23 -17.07 25.51
C LYS A 167 1.88 -16.64 26.93
N LYS A 168 0.93 -15.71 27.10
CA LYS A 168 0.54 -15.13 28.40
C LYS A 168 1.74 -14.55 29.16
N LEU A 169 2.76 -14.09 28.42
CA LEU A 169 3.93 -13.39 28.96
C LEU A 169 3.57 -11.91 29.13
N VAL A 170 2.55 -11.63 29.93
CA VAL A 170 1.96 -10.29 30.10
C VAL A 170 1.69 -10.03 31.56
N ILE A 171 1.68 -8.74 31.93
CA ILE A 171 1.28 -8.34 33.27
C ILE A 171 -0.25 -8.18 33.28
N THR A 172 -0.92 -9.08 34.00
CA THR A 172 -2.38 -9.01 34.20
C THR A 172 -2.71 -8.26 35.48
N LEU A 173 -3.64 -7.31 35.39
CA LEU A 173 -4.17 -6.60 36.55
C LEU A 173 -5.53 -7.16 36.99
N PRO A 174 -5.93 -6.98 38.27
CA PRO A 174 -7.25 -7.37 38.75
C PRO A 174 -8.40 -6.68 38.00
N GLU A 175 -9.59 -7.30 37.98
CA GLU A 175 -10.78 -6.79 37.27
C GLU A 175 -11.24 -5.40 37.74
N GLN A 176 -10.86 -4.99 38.95
CA GLN A 176 -11.18 -3.66 39.49
C GLN A 176 -10.43 -2.53 38.77
N VAL A 177 -9.39 -2.84 37.98
CA VAL A 177 -8.62 -1.85 37.25
C VAL A 177 -9.30 -1.51 35.91
N PRO A 178 -9.51 -0.22 35.58
CA PRO A 178 -10.09 0.20 34.31
C PRO A 178 -9.42 -0.48 33.09
N PRO A 179 -10.20 -0.94 32.09
CA PRO A 179 -9.66 -1.67 30.93
C PRO A 179 -8.54 -0.93 30.20
N ALA A 180 -8.63 0.40 30.12
CA ALA A 180 -7.61 1.24 29.50
C ALA A 180 -6.25 1.13 30.19
N ILE A 181 -6.22 1.01 31.52
CA ILE A 181 -4.97 0.88 32.30
C ILE A 181 -4.44 -0.55 32.17
N SER A 182 -5.31 -1.56 32.31
CA SER A 182 -4.94 -2.98 32.17
C SER A 182 -4.30 -3.29 30.81
N ALA A 183 -4.81 -2.68 29.73
CA ALA A 183 -4.24 -2.81 28.40
C ALA A 183 -2.79 -2.30 28.29
N GLN A 184 -2.43 -1.22 29.00
CA GLN A 184 -1.05 -0.69 28.98
C GLN A 184 -0.05 -1.61 29.67
N PHE A 185 -0.44 -2.22 30.81
CA PHE A 185 0.41 -3.19 31.51
C PHE A 185 0.53 -4.51 30.73
N THR A 186 -0.54 -4.94 30.08
CA THR A 186 -0.52 -6.10 29.18
C THR A 186 0.47 -5.89 28.02
N ALA A 187 0.58 -4.66 27.53
CA ALA A 187 1.48 -4.28 26.45
C ALA A 187 2.95 -4.10 26.86
N LEU A 188 3.26 -4.02 28.16
CA LEU A 188 4.62 -3.69 28.66
C LEU A 188 5.67 -4.73 28.25
N VAL A 189 5.39 -6.01 28.48
CA VAL A 189 6.33 -7.09 28.11
C VAL A 189 6.49 -7.18 26.59
N PRO A 190 5.41 -7.19 25.76
CA PRO A 190 5.55 -7.09 24.31
C PRO A 190 6.40 -5.89 23.84
N ALA A 191 6.25 -4.71 24.48
CA ALA A 191 7.04 -3.53 24.15
C ALA A 191 8.54 -3.73 24.45
N ALA A 192 8.89 -4.38 25.55
CA ALA A 192 10.28 -4.69 25.87
C ALA A 192 10.92 -5.63 24.84
N PHE A 193 10.20 -6.68 24.43
CA PHE A 193 10.68 -7.63 23.41
C PHE A 193 10.88 -6.97 22.05
N THR A 194 9.91 -6.16 21.61
CA THR A 194 9.98 -5.48 20.31
C THR A 194 11.07 -4.41 20.31
N THR A 195 11.22 -3.63 21.39
CA THR A 195 12.30 -2.66 21.55
C THR A 195 13.67 -3.32 21.49
N LEU A 196 13.88 -4.38 22.28
CA LEU A 196 15.14 -5.12 22.29
C LEU A 196 15.47 -5.70 20.90
N LEU A 197 14.47 -6.28 20.23
CA LEU A 197 14.61 -6.80 18.87
C LEU A 197 15.13 -5.71 17.92
N TRP A 198 14.49 -4.54 17.89
CA TRP A 198 14.89 -3.47 16.96
C TRP A 198 16.23 -2.83 17.30
N VAL A 199 16.60 -2.76 18.58
CA VAL A 199 17.95 -2.34 19.02
C VAL A 199 19.00 -3.33 18.52
N VAL A 200 18.77 -4.63 18.66
CA VAL A 200 19.68 -5.67 18.17
C VAL A 200 19.81 -5.60 16.65
N VAL A 201 18.70 -5.45 15.92
CA VAL A 201 18.71 -5.27 14.46
C VAL A 201 19.54 -4.05 14.10
N ARG A 202 19.31 -2.89 14.73
CA ARG A 202 20.12 -1.69 14.48
C ARG A 202 21.61 -1.94 14.75
N PHE A 203 21.94 -2.56 15.87
CA PHE A 203 23.33 -2.87 16.22
C PHE A 203 24.02 -3.71 15.15
N ILE A 204 23.35 -4.75 14.66
CA ILE A 204 23.85 -5.61 13.58
C ILE A 204 24.11 -4.79 12.31
N PHE A 205 23.13 -4.01 11.86
CA PHE A 205 23.25 -3.29 10.58
C PHE A 205 24.29 -2.17 10.60
N MET A 206 24.58 -1.58 11.76
CA MET A 206 25.70 -0.64 11.92
C MET A 206 27.07 -1.28 11.66
N GLN A 207 27.18 -2.62 11.73
CA GLN A 207 28.40 -3.36 11.40
C GLN A 207 28.45 -3.83 9.94
N THR A 208 27.44 -3.51 9.13
CA THR A 208 27.35 -3.92 7.72
C THR A 208 27.67 -2.75 6.78
N SER A 209 27.95 -3.03 5.52
CA SER A 209 28.13 -2.00 4.48
C SER A 209 26.87 -1.18 4.21
N TYR A 210 25.69 -1.65 4.64
CA TYR A 210 24.44 -0.92 4.48
C TYR A 210 24.23 0.18 5.52
N LEU A 211 24.94 0.12 6.67
CA LEU A 211 24.83 1.02 7.83
C LEU A 211 23.47 1.05 8.54
N THR A 212 22.35 1.01 7.81
CA THR A 212 21.00 0.95 8.36
C THR A 212 20.21 -0.22 7.82
N PHE A 213 19.26 -0.70 8.62
CA PHE A 213 18.25 -1.65 8.15
C PHE A 213 17.40 -1.05 7.02
N ASN A 214 17.12 0.26 7.09
CA ASN A 214 16.36 0.96 6.05
C ASN A 214 17.05 0.91 4.69
N ASP A 215 18.35 1.19 4.64
CA ASP A 215 19.12 1.19 3.39
C ASP A 215 19.31 -0.24 2.86
N PHE A 216 19.45 -1.23 3.75
CA PHE A 216 19.42 -2.64 3.35
C PHE A 216 18.10 -3.01 2.68
N ILE A 217 16.96 -2.75 3.32
CA ILE A 217 15.64 -3.05 2.75
C ILE A 217 15.42 -2.28 1.45
N PHE A 218 15.82 -1.02 1.40
CA PHE A 218 15.70 -0.21 0.20
C PHE A 218 16.46 -0.84 -0.97
N GLN A 219 17.74 -1.15 -0.79
CA GLN A 219 18.60 -1.67 -1.85
C GLN A 219 18.29 -3.12 -2.25
N VAL A 220 18.05 -3.99 -1.27
CA VAL A 220 17.94 -5.44 -1.49
C VAL A 220 16.52 -5.88 -1.79
N LEU A 221 15.51 -5.15 -1.32
CA LEU A 221 14.11 -5.53 -1.47
C LEU A 221 13.33 -4.52 -2.31
N GLN A 222 13.27 -3.25 -1.89
CA GLN A 222 12.40 -2.26 -2.51
C GLN A 222 12.81 -1.96 -3.96
N THR A 223 14.05 -1.57 -4.21
CA THR A 223 14.55 -1.24 -5.55
C THR A 223 14.33 -2.36 -6.57
N PRO A 224 14.75 -3.63 -6.34
CA PRO A 224 14.55 -4.69 -7.31
C PRO A 224 13.08 -5.06 -7.49
N LEU A 225 12.29 -5.13 -6.42
CA LEU A 225 10.86 -5.43 -6.54
C LEU A 225 10.10 -4.34 -7.29
N THR A 226 10.43 -3.06 -7.05
CA THR A 226 9.83 -1.98 -7.81
C THR A 226 10.23 -2.06 -9.27
N ALA A 227 11.52 -2.25 -9.59
CA ALA A 227 11.98 -2.37 -10.98
C ALA A 227 11.26 -3.50 -11.74
N VAL A 228 11.08 -4.68 -11.13
CA VAL A 228 10.37 -5.79 -11.74
C VAL A 228 8.87 -5.50 -11.85
N GLY A 229 8.24 -5.01 -10.78
CA GLY A 229 6.80 -4.81 -10.71
C GLY A 229 6.28 -3.64 -11.56
N THR A 230 7.13 -2.65 -11.85
CA THR A 230 6.81 -1.55 -12.78
C THR A 230 7.32 -1.80 -14.19
N GLY A 231 8.12 -2.85 -14.41
CA GLY A 231 8.56 -3.25 -15.74
C GLY A 231 7.39 -3.71 -16.60
N ALA A 232 7.55 -3.67 -17.92
CA ALA A 232 6.49 -4.04 -18.86
C ALA A 232 5.95 -5.47 -18.63
N ILE A 233 6.85 -6.43 -18.39
CA ILE A 233 6.49 -7.83 -18.12
C ILE A 233 5.75 -7.96 -16.79
N GLY A 234 6.27 -7.35 -15.72
CA GLY A 234 5.62 -7.39 -14.40
C GLY A 234 4.23 -6.77 -14.43
N THR A 235 4.09 -5.64 -15.12
CA THR A 235 2.82 -4.95 -15.33
C THR A 235 1.85 -5.83 -16.13
N PHE A 236 2.29 -6.42 -17.24
CA PHE A 236 1.47 -7.32 -18.03
C PHE A 236 0.98 -8.51 -17.21
N VAL A 237 1.86 -9.17 -16.46
CA VAL A 237 1.51 -10.31 -15.60
C VAL A 237 0.50 -9.89 -14.54
N ALA A 238 0.72 -8.76 -13.86
CA ALA A 238 -0.21 -8.25 -12.84
C ALA A 238 -1.61 -7.98 -13.43
N VAL A 239 -1.69 -7.29 -14.57
CA VAL A 239 -2.95 -6.95 -15.24
C VAL A 239 -3.64 -8.20 -15.79
N PHE A 240 -2.88 -9.13 -16.35
CA PHE A 240 -3.39 -10.41 -16.81
C PHE A 240 -4.00 -11.21 -15.67
N LEU A 241 -3.30 -11.32 -14.53
CA LEU A 241 -3.80 -12.03 -13.35
C LEU A 241 -5.07 -11.36 -12.80
N ASN A 242 -5.12 -10.03 -12.77
CA ASN A 242 -6.33 -9.30 -12.39
C ASN A 242 -7.53 -9.72 -13.25
N SER A 243 -7.38 -9.70 -14.57
CA SER A 243 -8.44 -10.09 -15.51
C SER A 243 -8.78 -11.57 -15.42
N ALA A 244 -7.79 -12.44 -15.21
CA ALA A 244 -7.99 -13.88 -15.05
C ALA A 244 -8.78 -14.22 -13.79
N PHE A 245 -8.52 -13.53 -12.67
CA PHE A 245 -9.33 -13.68 -11.45
C PHE A 245 -10.76 -13.20 -11.66
N TRP A 246 -10.95 -12.04 -12.29
CA TRP A 246 -12.29 -11.54 -12.62
C TRP A 246 -13.08 -12.49 -13.54
N PHE A 247 -12.40 -13.11 -14.50
CA PHE A 247 -12.99 -14.09 -15.40
C PHE A 247 -13.60 -15.29 -14.67
N VAL A 248 -13.02 -15.70 -13.54
CA VAL A 248 -13.53 -16.80 -12.70
C VAL A 248 -14.39 -16.32 -11.53
N GLY A 249 -14.79 -15.05 -11.51
CA GLY A 249 -15.68 -14.49 -10.49
C GLY A 249 -14.98 -14.10 -9.18
N ILE A 250 -13.65 -14.00 -9.15
CA ILE A 250 -12.87 -13.54 -8.00
C ILE A 250 -12.45 -12.08 -8.22
N HIS A 251 -12.51 -11.25 -7.17
CA HIS A 251 -12.13 -9.84 -7.28
C HIS A 251 -10.62 -9.65 -7.51
N GLY A 252 -10.19 -9.68 -8.77
CA GLY A 252 -8.77 -9.71 -9.16
C GLY A 252 -7.94 -8.55 -8.61
N ALA A 253 -8.52 -7.35 -8.60
CA ALA A 253 -7.81 -6.15 -8.14
C ALA A 253 -7.46 -6.22 -6.65
N GLN A 254 -8.27 -6.94 -5.87
CA GLN A 254 -8.04 -7.13 -4.44
C GLN A 254 -6.86 -8.09 -4.19
N ILE A 255 -6.78 -9.17 -4.98
CA ILE A 255 -5.71 -10.16 -4.87
C ILE A 255 -4.40 -9.58 -5.39
N VAL A 256 -4.39 -9.10 -6.64
CA VAL A 256 -3.18 -8.54 -7.25
C VAL A 256 -2.72 -7.30 -6.48
N GLY A 257 -3.65 -6.43 -6.10
CA GLY A 257 -3.34 -5.23 -5.33
C GLY A 257 -2.72 -5.51 -3.97
N SER A 258 -3.02 -6.64 -3.32
CA SER A 258 -2.40 -7.01 -2.03
C SER A 258 -0.89 -7.21 -2.12
N VAL A 259 -0.37 -7.49 -3.32
CA VAL A 259 1.06 -7.66 -3.60
C VAL A 259 1.62 -6.44 -4.33
N MET A 260 0.88 -5.92 -5.31
CA MET A 260 1.39 -4.91 -6.24
C MET A 260 1.19 -3.47 -5.76
N ASN A 261 0.18 -3.17 -4.93
CA ASN A 261 -0.05 -1.80 -4.46
C ASN A 261 1.16 -1.21 -3.72
N PRO A 262 1.85 -1.92 -2.80
CA PRO A 262 3.05 -1.39 -2.18
C PRO A 262 4.14 -1.02 -3.20
N ILE A 263 4.29 -1.84 -4.25
CA ILE A 263 5.27 -1.62 -5.32
C ILE A 263 4.91 -0.37 -6.13
N TRP A 264 3.66 -0.26 -6.56
CA TRP A 264 3.18 0.88 -7.34
C TRP A 264 3.16 2.18 -6.52
N GLN A 265 2.83 2.11 -5.24
CA GLN A 265 2.91 3.27 -4.33
C GLN A 265 4.36 3.71 -4.12
N ALA A 266 5.31 2.79 -3.97
CA ALA A 266 6.73 3.15 -3.91
C ALA A 266 7.18 3.87 -5.20
N ALA A 267 6.73 3.41 -6.38
CA ALA A 267 7.00 4.06 -7.66
C ALA A 267 6.39 5.48 -7.73
N THR A 268 5.13 5.66 -7.32
CA THR A 268 4.48 6.98 -7.19
C THR A 268 5.32 7.92 -6.33
N GLN A 269 5.78 7.46 -5.17
CA GLN A 269 6.51 8.29 -4.22
C GLN A 269 7.94 8.62 -4.70
N MET A 270 8.60 7.70 -5.41
CA MET A 270 9.90 7.98 -6.03
C MET A 270 9.77 8.99 -7.19
N ASN A 271 8.70 8.90 -7.99
CA ASN A 271 8.38 9.91 -8.99
C ASN A 271 8.11 11.29 -8.35
N LEU A 272 7.36 11.33 -7.26
CA LEU A 272 7.11 12.57 -6.52
C LEU A 272 8.41 13.21 -6.03
N GLN A 273 9.33 12.42 -5.47
CA GLN A 273 10.65 12.91 -5.04
C GLN A 273 11.49 13.44 -6.22
N ALA A 274 11.50 12.74 -7.34
CA ALA A 274 12.20 13.19 -8.55
C ALA A 274 11.60 14.49 -9.10
N TYR A 275 10.28 14.61 -9.11
CA TYR A 275 9.57 15.83 -9.51
C TYR A 275 9.97 17.02 -8.63
N GLN A 276 9.98 16.84 -7.31
CA GLN A 276 10.38 17.88 -6.35
C GLN A 276 11.84 18.30 -6.50
N ALA A 277 12.70 17.35 -6.87
CA ALA A 277 14.12 17.60 -7.12
C ALA A 277 14.39 18.24 -8.50
N GLY A 278 13.37 18.38 -9.36
CA GLY A 278 13.54 18.86 -10.73
C GLY A 278 14.32 17.89 -11.62
N THR A 279 14.27 16.60 -11.31
CA THR A 279 14.97 15.54 -12.05
C THR A 279 14.00 14.65 -12.83
N ASP A 280 14.52 13.83 -13.74
CA ASP A 280 13.71 12.90 -14.55
C ASP A 280 12.92 11.91 -13.67
N LEU A 281 11.67 11.67 -14.06
CA LEU A 281 10.78 10.73 -13.40
C LEU A 281 11.20 9.28 -13.71
N PRO A 282 11.60 8.46 -12.72
CA PRO A 282 12.17 7.14 -12.97
C PRO A 282 11.18 6.07 -13.41
N TYR A 283 9.87 6.22 -13.13
CA TYR A 283 8.87 5.18 -13.38
C TYR A 283 7.71 5.66 -14.26
N ILE A 284 7.39 4.88 -15.29
CA ILE A 284 6.16 5.07 -16.08
C ILE A 284 4.97 4.44 -15.35
N VAL A 285 5.14 3.22 -14.85
CA VAL A 285 4.07 2.47 -14.17
C VAL A 285 4.07 2.82 -12.70
N THR A 286 3.08 3.62 -12.29
CA THR A 286 2.78 4.00 -10.90
C THR A 286 1.39 3.52 -10.48
N ALA A 287 0.98 3.80 -9.24
CA ALA A 287 -0.39 3.50 -8.80
C ALA A 287 -1.42 4.21 -9.69
N GLU A 288 -1.14 5.47 -10.06
CA GLU A 288 -1.99 6.31 -10.91
C GLU A 288 -2.01 5.82 -12.36
N PHE A 289 -0.90 5.31 -12.88
CA PHE A 289 -0.88 4.67 -14.20
C PHE A 289 -1.87 3.50 -14.27
N ILE A 290 -1.84 2.64 -13.24
CA ILE A 290 -2.73 1.48 -13.17
C ILE A 290 -4.18 1.93 -12.99
N SER A 291 -4.47 2.85 -12.07
CA SER A 291 -5.85 3.27 -11.79
C SER A 291 -6.46 4.10 -12.93
N ASN A 292 -5.70 4.99 -13.54
CA ASN A 292 -6.24 6.00 -14.46
C ASN A 292 -6.14 5.59 -15.93
N LEU A 293 -5.18 4.72 -16.30
CA LEU A 293 -5.00 4.29 -17.69
C LEU A 293 -5.40 2.84 -17.92
N ILE A 294 -5.06 1.92 -17.01
CA ILE A 294 -5.32 0.48 -17.21
C ILE A 294 -6.70 0.07 -16.72
N TYR A 295 -7.08 0.50 -15.52
CA TYR A 295 -8.36 0.16 -14.87
C TYR A 295 -9.42 1.25 -15.06
N LEU A 296 -9.48 1.81 -16.27
CA LEU A 296 -10.44 2.86 -16.63
C LEU A 296 -11.89 2.37 -16.50
N GLY A 297 -12.56 2.80 -15.43
CA GLY A 297 -13.94 2.44 -15.12
C GLY A 297 -14.13 1.17 -14.29
N GLY A 298 -13.07 0.59 -13.74
CA GLY A 298 -13.18 -0.51 -12.77
C GLY A 298 -12.09 -1.57 -12.92
N SER A 299 -12.25 -2.51 -13.86
CA SER A 299 -11.30 -3.61 -14.07
C SER A 299 -11.09 -3.85 -15.56
N GLY A 300 -10.03 -3.25 -16.08
CA GLY A 300 -9.83 -3.03 -17.52
C GLY A 300 -10.48 -1.73 -17.98
N ALA A 301 -10.77 -1.61 -19.27
CA ALA A 301 -11.43 -0.45 -19.87
C ALA A 301 -12.97 -0.54 -19.79
N THR A 302 -13.51 -0.88 -18.61
CA THR A 302 -14.95 -1.10 -18.39
C THR A 302 -15.78 0.11 -18.78
N LEU A 303 -15.28 1.34 -18.56
CA LEU A 303 -16.00 2.56 -18.93
C LEU A 303 -16.30 2.63 -20.44
N SER A 304 -15.32 2.25 -21.26
CA SER A 304 -15.50 2.22 -22.72
C SER A 304 -16.50 1.14 -23.12
N LEU A 305 -16.44 -0.03 -22.47
CA LEU A 305 -17.39 -1.12 -22.71
C LEU A 305 -18.82 -0.72 -22.34
N THR A 306 -19.03 -0.11 -21.17
CA THR A 306 -20.38 0.32 -20.74
C THR A 306 -20.94 1.40 -21.65
N PHE A 307 -20.11 2.33 -22.13
CA PHE A 307 -20.51 3.31 -23.15
C PHE A 307 -20.99 2.64 -24.44
N ILE A 308 -20.22 1.68 -24.97
CA ILE A 308 -20.59 0.91 -26.16
C ILE A 308 -21.91 0.15 -25.90
N MET A 309 -22.05 -0.47 -24.73
CA MET A 309 -23.27 -1.18 -24.35
C MET A 309 -24.48 -0.22 -24.34
N ALA A 310 -24.36 0.95 -23.71
CA ALA A 310 -25.45 1.89 -23.50
C ALA A 310 -25.99 2.52 -24.81
N PHE A 311 -25.11 2.79 -25.77
CA PHE A 311 -25.43 3.63 -26.93
C PHE A 311 -25.27 2.94 -28.29
N LEU A 312 -24.42 1.92 -28.41
CA LEU A 312 -24.09 1.27 -29.70
C LEU A 312 -24.59 -0.18 -29.80
N ALA A 313 -24.91 -0.83 -28.68
CA ALA A 313 -25.44 -2.18 -28.71
C ALA A 313 -26.83 -2.24 -29.38
N LYS A 314 -27.10 -3.31 -30.13
CA LYS A 314 -28.42 -3.54 -30.77
C LYS A 314 -29.45 -4.18 -29.83
N SER A 315 -28.99 -4.89 -28.81
CA SER A 315 -29.87 -5.57 -27.85
C SER A 315 -30.39 -4.58 -26.81
N LYS A 316 -31.72 -4.50 -26.66
CA LYS A 316 -32.37 -3.65 -25.65
C LYS A 316 -31.91 -3.99 -24.22
N GLN A 317 -31.66 -5.28 -23.94
CA GLN A 317 -31.16 -5.72 -22.64
C GLN A 317 -29.74 -5.19 -22.37
N ILE A 318 -28.83 -5.31 -23.33
CA ILE A 318 -27.45 -4.83 -23.19
C ILE A 318 -27.43 -3.30 -23.08
N GLN A 319 -28.26 -2.59 -23.85
CA GLN A 319 -28.44 -1.14 -23.72
C GLN A 319 -28.89 -0.72 -22.32
N TYR A 320 -29.88 -1.44 -21.76
CA TYR A 320 -30.36 -1.18 -20.40
C TYR A 320 -29.25 -1.38 -19.35
N ILE A 321 -28.52 -2.50 -19.42
CA ILE A 321 -27.39 -2.76 -18.51
C ILE A 321 -26.31 -1.69 -18.66
N GLY A 322 -25.94 -1.32 -19.89
CA GLY A 322 -24.94 -0.29 -20.15
C GLY A 322 -25.31 1.06 -19.52
N ARG A 323 -26.57 1.49 -19.66
CA ARG A 323 -27.05 2.76 -19.07
C ARG A 323 -27.04 2.72 -17.55
N LEU A 324 -27.43 1.59 -16.94
CA LEU A 324 -27.35 1.41 -15.50
C LEU A 324 -25.92 1.38 -14.95
N SER A 325 -24.96 0.96 -15.78
CA SER A 325 -23.56 0.80 -15.36
C SER A 325 -22.70 2.06 -15.57
N ILE A 326 -23.26 3.10 -16.21
CA ILE A 326 -22.63 4.42 -16.37
C ILE A 326 -23.13 5.42 -15.33
N ALA A 327 -24.40 5.31 -14.95
CA ALA A 327 -25.06 6.17 -13.97
C ALA A 327 -24.52 5.94 -12.56
#